data_AF-A0A9Q4C5T4-F1
#
_entry.id   AF-A0A9Q4C5T4-F1
#
_cell.length_a   1.000
_cell.length_b   1.000
_cell.length_c   1.000
_cell.angle_alpha   90.00
_cell.angle_beta   90.00
_cell.angle_gamma   90.00
#
_symmetry.space_group_name_H-M   'P 1'
#
loop_
_entity.id
_entity.type
_entity.pdbx_description
1 polymer ?
#
loop_
_entity_poly.entity_id
_entity_poly.type
_entity_poly.pdbx_seq_one_letter_code
_entity_poly.pdbx_strand_id
1 'polypeptide(L)'
;MSGRESRFGRDRIKEQFEELSNSLSKETTVYLIGGGAMTLRNQKTATKDIDLVVESREVYERICDGLNRFGYSPQNEGDLSQEYRELRAAVILEKGDRRFDIFNHQVAGELILTKEIKERSETVFEELDLNVRMFSNEDIFLFKSVANRPDDMGDMEVLIGVGLDFDIVVKELRRQIKETRKDEFVTSISRKLKRLEEETGIRTDLSERVEEMNEVSKRASEIATLPGLVEEDHSDGLKGMSIGLVETQMEYSREEVEEAVEWLEMLGKIRRESGRLVLVDED
;
A
#
# COMPACT_ATOMS: atom_id res chain seq x y z
N MET A 1 3.64 35.21 -2.72
CA MET A 1 2.43 35.16 -1.86
C MET A 1 2.05 33.71 -1.77
N SER A 2 2.15 33.10 -0.58
CA SER A 2 1.73 31.72 -0.35
C SER A 2 0.21 31.66 -0.54
N GLY A 3 -0.23 31.01 -1.62
CA GLY A 3 -1.63 30.73 -1.86
C GLY A 3 -2.10 29.79 -0.76
N ARG A 4 -3.14 30.17 -0.01
CA ARG A 4 -3.83 29.23 0.87
C ARG A 4 -4.37 28.11 -0.02
N GLU A 5 -3.81 26.91 0.12
CA GLU A 5 -4.35 25.70 -0.52
C GLU A 5 -5.84 25.59 -0.16
N SER A 6 -6.69 25.53 -1.18
CA SER A 6 -8.12 25.35 -0.97
C SER A 6 -8.34 23.95 -0.40
N ARG A 7 -9.18 23.83 0.63
CA ARG A 7 -9.59 22.52 1.16
C ARG A 7 -11.06 22.26 0.80
N PHE A 8 -11.33 21.05 0.33
CA PHE A 8 -12.61 20.58 -0.16
C PHE A 8 -13.40 19.86 0.94
N GLY A 9 -14.56 20.42 1.29
CA GLY A 9 -15.58 19.71 2.06
C GLY A 9 -16.37 18.73 1.17
N ARG A 10 -17.35 18.03 1.76
CA ARG A 10 -18.11 16.98 1.06
C ARG A 10 -18.78 17.43 -0.23
N ASP A 11 -19.43 18.58 -0.22
CA ASP A 11 -20.20 19.04 -1.38
C ASP A 11 -19.27 19.26 -2.58
N ARG A 12 -18.10 19.85 -2.35
CA ARG A 12 -17.08 20.02 -3.40
C ARG A 12 -16.46 18.70 -3.87
N ILE A 13 -16.38 17.68 -3.01
CA ILE A 13 -15.96 16.33 -3.44
C ILE A 13 -16.99 15.76 -4.41
N LYS A 14 -18.29 15.88 -4.09
CA LYS A 14 -19.38 15.42 -4.96
C LYS A 14 -19.45 16.17 -6.28
N GLU A 15 -19.29 17.49 -6.27
CA GLU A 15 -19.19 18.30 -7.50
C GLU A 15 -18.06 17.80 -8.42
N GLN A 16 -16.91 17.43 -7.86
CA GLN A 16 -15.80 16.87 -8.65
C GLN A 16 -16.12 15.45 -9.17
N PHE A 17 -16.89 14.64 -8.45
CA PHE A 17 -17.40 13.36 -8.98
C PHE A 17 -18.39 13.55 -10.12
N GLU A 18 -19.27 14.55 -10.04
CA GLU A 18 -20.16 14.92 -11.14
C GLU A 18 -19.34 15.36 -12.37
N GLU A 19 -18.29 16.16 -12.19
CA GLU A 19 -17.39 16.54 -13.29
C GLU A 19 -16.67 15.34 -13.89
N LEU A 20 -16.16 14.42 -13.06
CA LEU A 20 -15.56 13.18 -13.54
C LEU A 20 -16.58 12.33 -14.31
N SER A 21 -17.80 12.16 -13.79
CA SER A 21 -18.87 11.42 -14.44
C SER A 21 -19.22 11.99 -15.82
N ASN A 22 -19.37 13.31 -15.92
CA ASN A 22 -19.63 14.01 -17.18
C ASN A 22 -18.46 13.96 -18.18
N SER A 23 -17.25 13.65 -17.72
CA SER A 23 -16.07 13.52 -18.59
C SER A 23 -15.92 12.12 -19.21
N LEU A 24 -16.68 11.15 -18.71
CA LEU A 24 -16.64 9.75 -19.13
C LEU A 24 -17.69 9.47 -20.22
N SER A 25 -17.50 8.36 -20.92
CA SER A 25 -18.39 7.92 -22.02
C SER A 25 -18.65 6.41 -22.01
N LYS A 26 -18.22 5.76 -20.93
CA LYS A 26 -18.33 4.33 -20.67
C LYS A 26 -18.34 4.13 -19.17
N GLU A 27 -19.17 3.18 -18.72
CA GLU A 27 -19.22 2.74 -17.32
C GLU A 27 -17.82 2.47 -16.77
N THR A 28 -17.54 3.09 -15.63
CA THR A 28 -16.22 3.15 -15.02
C THR A 28 -16.38 3.09 -13.50
N THR A 29 -15.75 2.10 -12.88
CA THR A 29 -15.62 2.01 -11.43
C THR A 29 -14.25 2.53 -10.99
N VAL A 30 -14.26 3.42 -10.00
CA VAL A 30 -13.04 3.95 -9.36
C VAL A 30 -13.14 3.76 -7.86
N TYR A 31 -11.98 3.72 -7.20
CA TYR A 31 -11.92 3.50 -5.77
C TYR A 31 -11.32 4.70 -5.03
N LEU A 32 -12.14 5.40 -4.26
CA LEU A 32 -11.75 6.53 -3.42
C LEU A 32 -10.99 6.05 -2.17
N ILE A 33 -9.84 6.67 -1.93
CA ILE A 33 -9.00 6.47 -0.75
C ILE A 33 -8.63 7.83 -0.13
N GLY A 34 -7.79 7.82 0.90
CA GLY A 34 -7.09 9.00 1.40
C GLY A 34 -7.99 10.02 2.10
N GLY A 35 -7.61 11.29 2.00
CA GLY A 35 -8.29 12.38 2.72
C GLY A 35 -9.73 12.58 2.26
N GLY A 36 -10.01 12.40 0.96
CA GLY A 36 -11.35 12.52 0.39
C GLY A 36 -12.33 11.51 1.00
N ALA A 37 -11.91 10.24 1.13
CA ALA A 37 -12.72 9.21 1.78
C ALA A 37 -13.04 9.58 3.25
N MET A 38 -12.05 10.03 4.00
CA MET A 38 -12.21 10.44 5.39
C MET A 38 -13.13 11.67 5.53
N THR A 39 -13.06 12.62 4.59
CA THR A 39 -13.97 13.77 4.57
C THR A 39 -15.42 13.35 4.33
N LEU A 40 -15.68 12.43 3.40
CA LEU A 40 -17.02 11.88 3.20
C LEU A 40 -17.56 11.18 4.46
N ARG A 41 -16.69 10.53 5.24
CA ARG A 41 -17.06 9.86 6.52
C ARG A 41 -17.17 10.76 7.75
N ASN A 42 -17.05 12.09 7.64
CA ASN A 42 -16.99 13.01 8.81
C ASN A 42 -15.76 12.84 9.71
N GLN A 43 -14.74 12.13 9.24
CA GLN A 43 -13.49 11.93 9.98
C GLN A 43 -12.53 13.11 9.80
N LYS A 44 -12.66 13.84 8.68
CA LYS A 44 -11.87 15.03 8.38
C LYS A 44 -12.78 16.15 7.89
N THR A 45 -12.47 17.40 8.24
CA THR A 45 -13.28 18.55 7.82
C THR A 45 -13.20 18.81 6.33
N ALA A 46 -12.02 18.63 5.74
CA ALA A 46 -11.78 18.84 4.31
C ALA A 46 -10.49 18.15 3.82
N THR A 47 -10.41 17.90 2.51
CA THR A 47 -9.25 17.32 1.80
C THR A 47 -8.63 18.31 0.81
N LYS A 48 -7.39 18.10 0.38
CA LYS A 48 -6.76 18.94 -0.67
C LYS A 48 -6.94 18.36 -2.07
N ASP A 49 -7.14 17.06 -2.16
CA ASP A 49 -7.12 16.26 -3.38
C ASP A 49 -8.14 15.12 -3.28
N ILE A 50 -8.47 14.55 -4.43
CA ILE A 50 -9.23 13.31 -4.55
C ILE A 50 -8.28 12.20 -5.04
N ASP A 51 -7.95 11.28 -4.14
CA ASP A 51 -7.17 10.08 -4.43
C ASP A 51 -8.07 8.97 -5.00
N LEU A 52 -7.84 8.54 -6.24
CA LEU A 52 -8.57 7.45 -6.89
C LEU A 52 -7.64 6.32 -7.30
N VAL A 53 -7.98 5.10 -6.92
CA VAL A 53 -7.34 3.87 -7.38
C VAL A 53 -8.20 3.23 -8.45
N VAL A 54 -7.57 2.75 -9.53
CA VAL A 54 -8.27 2.14 -10.66
C VAL A 54 -7.76 0.72 -10.93
N GLU A 55 -8.62 -0.15 -11.44
CA GLU A 55 -8.30 -1.58 -11.58
C GLU A 55 -7.40 -1.92 -12.76
N SER A 56 -7.40 -1.07 -13.79
CA SER A 56 -6.71 -1.36 -15.04
C SER A 56 -6.19 -0.11 -15.72
N ARG A 57 -5.19 -0.34 -16.57
CA ARG A 57 -4.62 0.68 -17.44
C ARG A 57 -5.67 1.28 -18.39
N GLU A 58 -6.64 0.49 -18.85
CA GLU A 58 -7.71 1.02 -19.72
C GLU A 58 -8.58 2.05 -18.98
N VAL A 59 -8.97 1.74 -17.73
CA VAL A 59 -9.74 2.68 -16.90
C VAL A 59 -8.91 3.92 -16.58
N TYR A 60 -7.63 3.72 -16.27
CA TYR A 60 -6.68 4.79 -16.04
C TYR A 60 -6.62 5.78 -17.22
N GLU A 61 -6.35 5.28 -18.43
CA GLU A 61 -6.23 6.09 -19.65
C GLU A 61 -7.56 6.82 -19.94
N ARG A 62 -8.69 6.14 -19.78
CA ARG A 62 -10.02 6.71 -19.96
C ARG A 62 -10.30 7.90 -19.04
N ILE A 63 -9.95 7.79 -17.76
CA ILE A 63 -10.13 8.88 -16.78
C ILE A 63 -9.21 10.06 -17.12
N CYS A 64 -7.95 9.78 -17.44
CA CYS A 64 -7.00 10.83 -17.82
C CYS A 64 -7.48 11.59 -19.06
N ASP A 65 -7.92 10.89 -20.10
CA ASP A 65 -8.43 11.48 -21.34
C ASP A 65 -9.76 12.24 -21.12
N GLY A 66 -10.64 11.71 -20.26
CA GLY A 66 -11.88 12.37 -19.85
C GLY A 66 -11.60 13.70 -19.16
N LEU A 67 -10.84 13.65 -18.06
CA LEU A 67 -10.50 14.82 -17.26
C LEU A 67 -9.71 15.87 -18.07
N ASN A 68 -8.78 15.44 -18.94
CA ASN A 68 -8.03 16.35 -19.81
C ASN A 68 -8.96 17.13 -20.76
N ARG A 69 -9.88 16.43 -21.45
CA ARG A 69 -10.91 17.09 -22.28
C ARG A 69 -11.83 18.01 -21.49
N PHE A 70 -11.99 17.75 -20.19
CA PHE A 70 -12.77 18.56 -19.26
C PHE A 70 -11.99 19.73 -18.63
N GLY A 71 -10.75 19.96 -19.08
CA GLY A 71 -9.92 21.09 -18.69
C GLY A 71 -9.00 20.86 -17.50
N TYR A 72 -8.83 19.62 -17.05
CA TYR A 72 -7.74 19.24 -16.16
C TYR A 72 -6.44 19.10 -16.96
N SER A 73 -5.30 19.32 -16.33
CA SER A 73 -4.00 19.12 -16.98
C SER A 73 -3.05 18.40 -16.03
N PRO A 74 -2.18 17.52 -16.55
CA PRO A 74 -1.17 16.88 -15.72
C PRO A 74 -0.24 17.94 -15.15
N GLN A 75 0.05 17.83 -13.85
CA GLN A 75 1.07 18.67 -13.23
C GLN A 75 2.45 18.35 -13.83
N ASN A 76 3.28 19.37 -14.06
CA ASN A 76 4.64 19.12 -14.56
C ASN A 76 5.46 18.38 -13.51
N GLU A 77 6.18 17.32 -13.90
CA GLU A 77 7.00 16.52 -12.98
C GLU A 77 8.07 17.33 -12.21
N GLY A 78 8.49 18.47 -12.79
CA GLY A 78 9.43 19.41 -12.16
C GLY A 78 8.84 20.18 -10.97
N ASP A 79 7.52 20.28 -10.88
CA ASP A 79 6.80 21.04 -9.85
C ASP A 79 6.31 20.16 -8.68
N LEU A 80 6.46 18.84 -8.79
CA LEU A 80 6.09 17.88 -7.74
C LEU A 80 7.10 17.87 -6.58
N SER A 81 6.60 17.79 -5.34
CA SER A 81 7.46 17.53 -4.18
C SER A 81 8.10 16.15 -4.30
N GLN A 82 9.23 15.94 -3.61
CA GLN A 82 9.91 14.64 -3.62
C GLN A 82 9.00 13.50 -3.15
N GLU A 83 8.19 13.74 -2.11
CA GLU A 83 7.20 12.80 -1.58
C GLU A 83 6.18 12.36 -2.65
N TYR A 84 5.75 13.27 -3.53
CA TYR A 84 4.81 12.93 -4.61
C TYR A 84 5.46 12.20 -5.79
N ARG A 85 6.74 12.45 -6.06
CA ARG A 85 7.50 11.66 -7.06
C ARG A 85 7.72 10.22 -6.59
N GLU A 86 7.93 10.03 -5.29
CA GLU A 86 8.14 8.70 -4.68
C GLU A 86 6.86 7.85 -4.67
N LEU A 87 5.67 8.48 -4.57
CA LEU A 87 4.38 7.78 -4.51
C LEU A 87 4.00 7.01 -5.78
N ARG A 88 4.73 7.18 -6.89
CA ARG A 88 4.37 6.60 -8.20
C ARG A 88 2.88 6.77 -8.52
N ALA A 89 2.27 7.88 -8.10
CA ALA A 89 0.96 8.26 -8.60
C ALA A 89 1.09 8.24 -10.13
N ALA A 90 0.21 7.51 -10.80
CA ALA A 90 0.37 7.34 -12.23
C ALA A 90 0.19 8.70 -12.94
N VAL A 91 -0.64 9.60 -12.37
CA VAL A 91 -0.69 11.03 -12.71
C VAL A 91 -1.36 11.86 -11.61
N ILE A 92 -0.96 13.13 -11.52
CA ILE A 92 -1.66 14.19 -10.76
C ILE A 92 -2.28 15.16 -11.78
N LEU A 93 -3.60 15.35 -11.73
CA LEU A 93 -4.37 16.15 -12.67
C LEU A 93 -5.02 17.34 -11.95
N GLU A 94 -4.76 18.56 -12.41
CA GLU A 94 -5.21 19.81 -11.77
C GLU A 94 -6.09 20.67 -12.68
N LYS A 95 -7.07 21.37 -12.08
CA LYS A 95 -7.91 22.37 -12.73
C LYS A 95 -8.27 23.48 -11.74
N GLY A 96 -7.52 24.58 -11.77
CA GLY A 96 -7.69 25.66 -10.78
C GLY A 96 -7.25 25.21 -9.39
N ASP A 97 -8.15 25.22 -8.41
CA ASP A 97 -7.88 24.71 -7.07
C ASP A 97 -8.08 23.19 -6.93
N ARG A 98 -8.65 22.54 -7.95
CA ARG A 98 -9.08 21.13 -7.95
C ARG A 98 -7.96 20.19 -8.38
N ARG A 99 -7.91 19.01 -7.75
CA ARG A 99 -6.85 18.03 -7.98
C ARG A 99 -7.36 16.60 -7.83
N PHE A 100 -7.02 15.76 -8.81
CA PHE A 100 -7.17 14.31 -8.75
C PHE A 100 -5.80 13.64 -8.77
N ASP A 101 -5.60 12.70 -7.87
CA ASP A 101 -4.45 11.81 -7.85
C ASP A 101 -4.91 10.42 -8.30
N ILE A 102 -4.47 9.98 -9.48
CA ILE A 102 -4.93 8.72 -10.07
C ILE A 102 -3.82 7.66 -9.95
N PHE A 103 -4.14 6.57 -9.25
CA PHE A 103 -3.26 5.43 -9.02
C PHE A 103 -3.70 4.24 -9.87
N ASN A 104 -2.83 3.79 -10.80
CA ASN A 104 -3.11 2.62 -11.63
C ASN A 104 -2.75 1.34 -10.87
N HIS A 105 -3.77 0.67 -10.31
CA HIS A 105 -3.70 -0.60 -9.59
C HIS A 105 -2.87 -0.62 -8.29
N GLN A 106 -1.72 0.05 -8.27
CA GLN A 106 -0.80 0.15 -7.14
C GLN A 106 -0.76 1.57 -6.58
N VAL A 107 -0.75 1.71 -5.26
CA VAL A 107 -0.66 2.98 -4.54
C VAL A 107 0.65 3.03 -3.77
N ALA A 108 1.30 4.19 -3.78
CA ALA A 108 2.61 4.42 -3.16
C ALA A 108 3.73 3.49 -3.68
N GLY A 109 3.54 2.83 -4.82
CA GLY A 109 4.48 1.85 -5.35
C GLY A 109 4.63 0.57 -4.50
N GLU A 110 3.81 0.41 -3.47
CA GLU A 110 3.94 -0.66 -2.47
C GLU A 110 2.68 -1.54 -2.46
N LEU A 111 1.52 -1.00 -2.09
CA LEU A 111 0.28 -1.78 -1.95
C LEU A 111 -0.60 -1.77 -3.20
N ILE A 112 -1.31 -2.86 -3.46
CA ILE A 112 -2.21 -3.03 -4.61
C ILE A 112 -3.68 -3.06 -4.23
N LEU A 113 -4.56 -2.75 -5.19
CA LEU A 113 -6.00 -2.92 -5.06
C LEU A 113 -6.38 -4.41 -5.19
N THR A 114 -6.51 -5.10 -4.05
CA THR A 114 -6.91 -6.52 -4.00
C THR A 114 -8.41 -6.70 -4.17
N LYS A 115 -8.83 -7.93 -4.50
CA LYS A 115 -10.25 -8.30 -4.59
C LYS A 115 -11.00 -8.02 -3.28
N GLU A 116 -10.37 -8.27 -2.15
CA GLU A 116 -10.99 -8.13 -0.84
C GLU A 116 -11.17 -6.68 -0.42
N ILE A 117 -10.23 -5.78 -0.78
CA ILE A 117 -10.46 -4.34 -0.65
C ILE A 117 -11.69 -3.91 -1.47
N LYS A 118 -11.81 -4.40 -2.70
CA LYS A 118 -12.99 -4.12 -3.54
C LYS A 118 -14.27 -4.66 -2.91
N GLU A 119 -14.26 -5.85 -2.33
CA GLU A 119 -15.44 -6.43 -1.68
C GLU A 119 -15.87 -5.64 -0.43
N ARG A 120 -14.91 -5.10 0.34
CA ARG A 120 -15.18 -4.25 1.52
C ARG A 120 -15.59 -2.82 1.17
N SER A 121 -15.30 -2.34 -0.04
CA SER A 121 -15.59 -0.96 -0.44
C SER A 121 -17.09 -0.67 -0.59
N GLU A 122 -17.50 0.55 -0.26
CA GLU A 122 -18.90 0.99 -0.29
C GLU A 122 -19.15 2.01 -1.42
N THR A 123 -20.27 1.93 -2.13
CA THR A 123 -20.63 2.93 -3.14
C THR A 123 -20.96 4.27 -2.47
N VAL A 124 -20.28 5.34 -2.87
CA VAL A 124 -20.49 6.70 -2.34
C VAL A 124 -21.01 7.69 -3.38
N PHE A 125 -20.90 7.34 -4.66
CA PHE A 125 -21.42 8.11 -5.78
C PHE A 125 -21.69 7.15 -6.94
N GLU A 126 -22.85 7.28 -7.57
CA GLU A 126 -23.24 6.48 -8.73
C GLU A 126 -24.14 7.31 -9.64
N GLU A 127 -23.56 7.82 -10.73
CA GLU A 127 -24.28 8.61 -11.73
C GLU A 127 -23.69 8.39 -13.13
N LEU A 128 -24.56 8.32 -14.13
CA LEU A 128 -24.22 8.12 -15.55
C LEU A 128 -23.26 6.92 -15.74
N ASP A 129 -22.02 7.22 -16.10
CA ASP A 129 -20.96 6.27 -16.43
C ASP A 129 -19.94 6.11 -15.29
N LEU A 130 -20.22 6.64 -14.09
CA LEU A 130 -19.29 6.61 -12.96
C LEU A 130 -19.90 5.94 -11.73
N ASN A 131 -19.18 4.95 -11.21
CA ASN A 131 -19.37 4.39 -9.88
C ASN A 131 -18.12 4.65 -9.05
N VAL A 132 -18.25 5.44 -7.97
CA VAL A 132 -17.18 5.67 -7.00
C VAL A 132 -17.43 4.79 -5.79
N ARG A 133 -16.52 3.85 -5.55
CA ARG A 133 -16.50 3.00 -4.36
C ARG A 133 -15.45 3.51 -3.40
N MET A 134 -15.70 3.49 -2.11
CA MET A 134 -14.80 4.04 -1.09
C MET A 134 -14.23 2.91 -0.24
N PHE A 135 -12.91 2.93 -0.03
CA PHE A 135 -12.21 1.94 0.81
C PHE A 135 -12.77 1.90 2.24
N SER A 136 -12.66 0.76 2.92
CA SER A 136 -13.00 0.67 4.36
C SER A 136 -12.01 1.48 5.21
N ASN A 137 -12.33 1.73 6.48
CA ASN A 137 -11.42 2.48 7.36
C ASN A 137 -10.10 1.73 7.57
N GLU A 138 -10.18 0.40 7.67
CA GLU A 138 -9.07 -0.52 7.84
C GLU A 138 -8.13 -0.46 6.63
N ASP A 139 -8.69 -0.45 5.42
CA ASP A 139 -7.91 -0.36 4.18
C ASP A 139 -7.27 1.03 4.01
N ILE A 140 -8.00 2.11 4.34
CA ILE A 140 -7.42 3.46 4.35
C ILE A 140 -6.27 3.54 5.37
N PHE A 141 -6.46 2.97 6.56
CA PHE A 141 -5.43 2.95 7.59
C PHE A 141 -4.19 2.20 7.13
N LEU A 142 -4.33 1.02 6.52
CA LEU A 142 -3.21 0.23 6.00
C LEU A 142 -2.40 1.04 4.98
N PHE A 143 -3.05 1.66 4.00
CA PHE A 143 -2.36 2.45 2.97
C PHE A 143 -1.67 3.69 3.56
N LYS A 144 -2.31 4.34 4.54
CA LYS A 144 -1.69 5.44 5.30
C LYS A 144 -0.52 4.98 6.14
N SER A 145 -0.54 3.76 6.67
CA SER A 145 0.56 3.22 7.47
C SER A 145 1.83 2.95 6.66
N VAL A 146 1.68 2.76 5.35
CA VAL A 146 2.78 2.58 4.40
C VAL A 146 3.28 3.92 3.84
N ALA A 147 2.38 4.82 3.48
CA ALA A 147 2.75 6.12 2.93
C ALA A 147 3.56 6.96 3.92
N ASN A 148 4.53 7.74 3.45
CA ASN A 148 5.39 8.56 4.31
C ASN A 148 5.04 10.07 4.27
N ARG A 149 3.75 10.43 4.16
CA ARG A 149 3.34 11.85 4.12
C ARG A 149 3.17 12.42 5.53
N PRO A 150 3.48 13.72 5.74
CA PRO A 150 3.32 14.37 7.04
C PRO A 150 1.88 14.30 7.60
N ASP A 151 0.87 14.44 6.74
CA ASP A 151 -0.54 14.44 7.15
C ASP A 151 -1.06 13.04 7.52
N ASP A 152 -0.37 11.97 7.15
CA ASP A 152 -0.85 10.60 7.37
C ASP A 152 -0.83 10.19 8.85
N MET A 153 0.02 10.78 9.69
CA MET A 153 0.06 10.50 11.15
C MET A 153 -1.25 10.91 11.82
N GLY A 154 -1.68 12.16 11.63
CA GLY A 154 -2.93 12.65 12.19
C GLY A 154 -4.15 11.92 11.61
N ASP A 155 -4.09 11.51 10.34
CA ASP A 155 -5.15 10.70 9.75
C ASP A 155 -5.21 9.27 10.37
N MET A 156 -4.07 8.66 10.68
CA MET A 156 -4.02 7.37 11.40
C MET A 156 -4.61 7.49 12.81
N GLU A 157 -4.31 8.56 13.55
CA GLU A 157 -4.89 8.82 14.88
C GLU A 157 -6.42 8.89 14.82
N VAL A 158 -6.96 9.64 13.85
CA VAL A 158 -8.41 9.74 13.62
C VAL A 158 -9.02 8.37 13.31
N LEU A 159 -8.37 7.59 12.46
CA LEU A 159 -8.85 6.25 12.08
C LEU A 159 -8.83 5.28 13.26
N ILE A 160 -7.80 5.31 14.10
CA ILE A 160 -7.76 4.52 15.35
C ILE A 160 -8.92 4.94 16.26
N GLY A 161 -9.16 6.26 16.40
CA GLY A 161 -10.22 6.81 17.24
C GLY A 161 -11.65 6.39 16.84
N VAL A 162 -11.89 6.02 15.58
CA VAL A 162 -13.20 5.51 15.14
C VAL A 162 -13.40 4.01 15.38
N GLY A 163 -12.36 3.30 15.83
CA GLY A 163 -12.40 1.87 16.17
C GLY A 163 -12.19 0.97 14.95
N LEU A 164 -10.93 0.66 14.65
CA LEU A 164 -10.54 -0.24 13.56
C LEU A 164 -10.59 -1.70 13.99
N ASP A 165 -10.99 -2.58 13.06
CA ASP A 165 -10.73 -4.01 13.18
C ASP A 165 -9.32 -4.33 12.65
N PHE A 166 -8.35 -4.46 13.55
CA PHE A 166 -6.97 -4.77 13.17
C PHE A 166 -6.78 -6.19 12.63
N ASP A 167 -7.73 -7.12 12.82
CA ASP A 167 -7.66 -8.42 12.15
C ASP A 167 -7.88 -8.29 10.64
N ILE A 168 -8.73 -7.36 10.21
CA ILE A 168 -8.89 -7.04 8.79
C ILE A 168 -7.57 -6.46 8.25
N VAL A 169 -6.96 -5.52 8.97
CA VAL A 169 -5.68 -4.89 8.57
C VAL A 169 -4.58 -5.95 8.42
N VAL A 170 -4.41 -6.85 9.39
CA VAL A 170 -3.38 -7.89 9.32
C VAL A 170 -3.66 -8.92 8.23
N LYS A 171 -4.93 -9.32 8.02
CA LYS A 171 -5.30 -10.21 6.91
C LYS A 171 -4.98 -9.58 5.57
N GLU A 172 -5.28 -8.29 5.40
CA GLU A 172 -4.96 -7.56 4.18
C GLU A 172 -3.44 -7.40 4.01
N LEU A 173 -2.70 -7.04 5.07
CA LEU A 173 -1.25 -6.93 5.02
C LEU A 173 -0.58 -8.24 4.54
N ARG A 174 -0.99 -9.39 5.10
CA ARG A 174 -0.47 -10.71 4.66
C ARG A 174 -0.82 -11.02 3.21
N ARG A 175 -2.00 -10.62 2.75
CA ARG A 175 -2.40 -10.76 1.35
C ARG A 175 -1.55 -9.89 0.43
N GLN A 176 -1.30 -8.64 0.81
CA GLN A 176 -0.42 -7.75 0.07
C GLN A 176 0.96 -8.40 -0.11
N ILE A 177 1.53 -8.99 0.95
CA ILE A 177 2.84 -9.67 0.88
C ILE A 177 2.80 -10.83 -0.12
N LYS A 178 1.77 -11.67 -0.04
CA LYS A 178 1.61 -12.83 -0.92
C LYS A 178 1.43 -12.44 -2.39
N GLU A 179 0.55 -11.47 -2.67
CA GLU A 179 0.19 -11.08 -4.04
C GLU A 179 1.32 -10.28 -4.71
N THR A 180 2.00 -9.41 -3.94
CA THR A 180 3.10 -8.59 -4.46
C THR A 180 4.45 -9.30 -4.43
N ARG A 181 4.57 -10.37 -3.64
CA ARG A 181 5.84 -11.04 -3.30
C ARG A 181 6.89 -10.10 -2.72
N LYS A 182 6.42 -9.09 -1.99
CA LYS A 182 7.22 -8.02 -1.38
C LYS A 182 6.86 -7.86 0.07
N ASP A 183 7.84 -7.52 0.88
CA ASP A 183 7.68 -7.37 2.33
C ASP A 183 8.36 -6.10 2.88
N GLU A 184 8.97 -5.27 2.04
CA GLU A 184 9.68 -4.06 2.45
C GLU A 184 8.74 -3.07 3.18
N PHE A 185 7.46 -3.06 2.80
CA PHE A 185 6.44 -2.24 3.44
C PHE A 185 6.14 -2.66 4.89
N VAL A 186 6.40 -3.92 5.28
CA VAL A 186 6.23 -4.37 6.67
C VAL A 186 7.14 -3.58 7.61
N THR A 187 8.38 -3.35 7.20
CA THR A 187 9.33 -2.52 7.95
C THR A 187 8.89 -1.05 7.99
N SER A 188 8.35 -0.52 6.90
CA SER A 188 7.83 0.85 6.85
C SER A 188 6.66 1.03 7.83
N ILE A 189 5.71 0.10 7.84
CA ILE A 189 4.58 0.11 8.78
C ILE A 189 5.07 -0.02 10.21
N SER A 190 5.99 -0.96 10.51
CA SER A 190 6.55 -1.14 11.86
C SER A 190 7.19 0.16 12.37
N ARG A 191 8.02 0.81 11.54
CA ARG A 191 8.63 2.10 11.89
C ARG A 191 7.59 3.20 12.14
N LYS A 192 6.54 3.25 11.31
CA LYS A 192 5.51 4.27 11.44
C LYS A 192 4.63 4.07 12.68
N LEU A 193 4.29 2.83 13.04
CA LEU A 193 3.57 2.51 14.27
C LEU A 193 4.39 2.84 15.52
N LYS A 194 5.70 2.58 15.51
CA LYS A 194 6.60 3.01 16.59
C LYS A 194 6.64 4.53 16.73
N ARG A 195 6.76 5.24 15.61
CA ARG A 195 6.71 6.70 15.59
C ARG A 195 5.37 7.24 16.12
N LEU A 196 4.25 6.59 15.79
CA LEU A 196 2.94 6.94 16.33
C LEU A 196 2.92 6.80 17.85
N GLU A 197 3.40 5.67 18.38
CA GLU A 197 3.50 5.46 19.83
C GLU A 197 4.41 6.49 20.51
N GLU A 198 5.56 6.82 19.91
CA GLU A 198 6.50 7.82 20.43
C GLU A 198 5.93 9.24 20.45
N GLU A 199 5.24 9.65 19.38
CA GLU A 199 4.73 11.02 19.23
C GLU A 199 3.40 11.25 19.99
N THR A 200 2.56 10.20 20.10
CA THR A 200 1.18 10.34 20.59
C THR A 200 0.88 9.51 21.85
N GLY A 201 1.73 8.54 22.18
CA GLY A 201 1.47 7.56 23.24
C GLY A 201 0.46 6.46 22.86
N ILE A 202 -0.01 6.43 21.61
CA ILE A 202 -0.98 5.44 21.12
C ILE A 202 -0.24 4.17 20.68
N ARG A 203 -0.38 3.11 21.46
CA ARG A 203 -0.01 1.73 21.08
C ARG A 203 -1.27 0.96 20.68
N THR A 204 -1.19 0.18 19.60
CA THR A 204 -2.34 -0.57 19.05
C THR A 204 -2.04 -2.07 19.03
N ASP A 205 -3.08 -2.91 18.99
CA ASP A 205 -2.92 -4.36 18.83
C ASP A 205 -2.21 -4.74 17.51
N LEU A 206 -2.24 -3.84 16.53
CA LEU A 206 -1.48 -4.00 15.29
C LEU A 206 0.02 -3.86 15.51
N SER A 207 0.47 -3.03 16.46
CA SER A 207 1.89 -2.74 16.70
C SER A 207 2.68 -4.02 16.96
N GLU A 208 2.22 -4.85 17.90
CA GLU A 208 2.90 -6.10 18.26
C GLU A 208 2.91 -7.09 17.09
N ARG A 209 1.78 -7.24 16.40
CA ARG A 209 1.65 -8.17 15.27
C ARG A 209 2.54 -7.78 14.10
N VAL A 210 2.69 -6.49 13.81
CA VAL A 210 3.57 -6.00 12.76
C VAL A 210 5.04 -6.06 13.19
N GLU A 211 5.35 -5.83 14.47
CA GLU A 211 6.69 -6.03 15.01
C GLU A 211 7.15 -7.49 14.84
N GLU A 212 6.32 -8.46 15.22
CA GLU A 212 6.59 -9.89 15.01
C GLU A 212 6.84 -10.21 13.52
N MET A 213 5.95 -9.75 12.63
CA MET A 213 6.11 -9.94 11.17
C MET A 213 7.41 -9.32 10.64
N ASN A 214 7.79 -8.14 11.16
CA ASN A 214 9.01 -7.46 10.76
C ASN A 214 10.28 -8.21 11.25
N GLU A 215 10.26 -8.81 12.43
CA GLU A 215 11.38 -9.64 12.89
C GLU A 215 11.54 -10.92 12.06
N VAL A 216 10.44 -11.56 11.66
CA VAL A 216 10.49 -12.69 10.71
C VAL A 216 11.07 -12.26 9.36
N SER A 217 10.60 -11.13 8.81
CA SER A 217 11.10 -10.57 7.55
C SER A 217 12.60 -10.22 7.58
N LYS A 218 13.12 -9.71 8.70
CA LYS A 218 14.55 -9.47 8.90
C LYS A 218 15.36 -10.77 8.90
N ARG A 219 14.95 -11.75 9.71
CA ARG A 219 15.59 -13.09 9.75
C ARG A 219 15.63 -13.72 8.36
N ALA A 220 14.51 -13.66 7.64
CA ALA A 220 14.38 -14.10 6.25
C ALA A 220 15.38 -13.37 5.34
N SER A 221 15.45 -12.04 5.43
CA SER A 221 16.38 -11.24 4.63
C SER A 221 17.84 -11.62 4.88
N GLU A 222 18.22 -11.85 6.13
CA GLU A 222 19.58 -12.28 6.49
C GLU A 222 19.90 -13.68 5.96
N ILE A 223 18.99 -14.64 6.13
CA ILE A 223 19.13 -16.00 5.58
C ILE A 223 19.31 -15.95 4.07
N ALA A 224 18.54 -15.11 3.36
CA ALA A 224 18.63 -14.95 1.92
C ALA A 224 20.00 -14.43 1.43
N THR A 225 20.82 -13.84 2.31
CA THR A 225 22.19 -13.41 1.97
C THR A 225 23.25 -14.51 2.10
N LEU A 226 22.89 -15.69 2.62
CA LEU A 226 23.85 -16.76 2.84
C LEU A 226 24.39 -17.31 1.51
N PRO A 227 25.71 -17.30 1.28
CA PRO A 227 26.30 -17.75 0.02
C PRO A 227 26.03 -19.24 -0.24
N GLY A 228 25.89 -20.04 0.82
CA GLY A 228 25.58 -21.47 0.70
C GLY A 228 24.24 -21.78 0.01
N LEU A 229 23.32 -20.81 -0.13
CA LEU A 229 22.05 -21.01 -0.82
C LEU A 229 22.20 -21.16 -2.35
N VAL A 230 23.31 -20.67 -2.90
CA VAL A 230 23.64 -20.74 -4.33
C VAL A 230 24.81 -21.67 -4.63
N GLU A 231 25.69 -21.90 -3.65
CA GLU A 231 26.87 -22.73 -3.80
C GLU A 231 26.55 -24.24 -3.74
N GLU A 232 27.38 -25.04 -4.41
CA GLU A 232 27.43 -26.48 -4.21
C GLU A 232 28.19 -26.79 -2.91
N ASP A 233 27.57 -27.56 -2.03
CA ASP A 233 28.21 -28.03 -0.81
C ASP A 233 29.37 -28.97 -1.16
N HIS A 234 30.58 -28.56 -0.79
CA HIS A 234 31.80 -29.30 -1.11
C HIS A 234 31.86 -30.71 -0.51
N SER A 235 31.01 -31.04 0.46
CA SER A 235 30.98 -32.34 1.12
C SER A 235 30.15 -33.39 0.39
N ASP A 236 29.04 -33.01 -0.27
CA ASP A 236 28.12 -33.92 -0.94
C ASP A 236 27.84 -33.56 -2.42
N GLY A 237 28.34 -32.41 -2.89
CA GLY A 237 28.14 -31.90 -4.25
C GLY A 237 26.73 -31.39 -4.53
N LEU A 238 25.89 -31.19 -3.50
CA LEU A 238 24.52 -30.72 -3.65
C LEU A 238 24.42 -29.20 -3.48
N LYS A 239 23.63 -28.54 -4.32
CA LYS A 239 23.34 -27.10 -4.21
C LYS A 239 22.48 -26.80 -2.99
N GLY A 240 22.73 -25.65 -2.35
CA GLY A 240 21.87 -25.10 -1.29
C GLY A 240 22.29 -25.51 0.13
N MET A 241 21.49 -25.16 1.13
CA MET A 241 21.82 -25.37 2.56
C MET A 241 20.81 -26.26 3.27
N SER A 242 21.27 -27.11 4.19
CA SER A 242 20.34 -27.76 5.13
C SER A 242 19.86 -26.78 6.21
N ILE A 243 18.66 -26.99 6.75
CA ILE A 243 18.12 -26.21 7.88
C ILE A 243 19.12 -26.17 9.04
N GLY A 244 19.73 -27.30 9.41
CA GLY A 244 20.70 -27.36 10.50
C GLY A 244 21.98 -26.54 10.27
N LEU A 245 22.40 -26.39 9.01
CA LEU A 245 23.53 -25.52 8.67
C LEU A 245 23.13 -24.04 8.82
N VAL A 246 21.92 -23.68 8.43
CA VAL A 246 21.39 -22.32 8.65
C VAL A 246 21.22 -22.03 10.14
N GLU A 247 20.66 -22.95 10.92
CA GLU A 247 20.57 -22.85 12.40
C GLU A 247 21.94 -22.54 13.00
N THR A 248 22.97 -23.27 12.57
CA THR A 248 24.35 -23.12 13.09
C THR A 248 25.01 -21.81 12.65
N GLN A 249 24.84 -21.39 11.39
CA GLN A 249 25.49 -20.18 10.86
C GLN A 249 24.83 -18.89 11.34
N MET A 250 23.50 -18.90 11.49
CA MET A 250 22.74 -17.73 11.91
C MET A 250 22.56 -17.64 13.43
N GLU A 251 22.91 -18.69 14.17
CA GLU A 251 22.64 -18.82 15.61
C GLU A 251 21.14 -18.70 15.95
N TYR A 252 20.28 -19.16 15.04
CA TYR A 252 18.82 -19.18 15.19
C TYR A 252 18.32 -20.56 15.63
N SER A 253 17.23 -20.56 16.41
CA SER A 253 16.51 -21.78 16.72
C SER A 253 15.86 -22.37 15.47
N ARG A 254 15.57 -23.67 15.51
CA ARG A 254 14.83 -24.34 14.42
C ARG A 254 13.52 -23.64 14.07
N GLU A 255 12.76 -23.24 15.07
CA GLU A 255 11.48 -22.55 14.87
C GLU A 255 11.70 -21.22 14.13
N GLU A 256 12.71 -20.45 14.54
CA GLU A 256 13.02 -19.18 13.89
C GLU A 256 13.48 -19.34 12.43
N VAL A 257 14.26 -20.38 12.15
CA VAL A 257 14.69 -20.69 10.78
C VAL A 257 13.50 -21.14 9.93
N GLU A 258 12.64 -22.04 10.44
CA GLU A 258 11.49 -22.53 9.68
C GLU A 258 10.49 -21.41 9.37
N GLU A 259 10.19 -20.51 10.31
CA GLU A 259 9.35 -19.32 10.05
C GLU A 259 9.92 -18.42 8.95
N ALA A 260 11.23 -18.14 9.02
CA ALA A 260 11.90 -17.31 8.03
C ALA A 260 11.97 -17.99 6.65
N VAL A 261 12.10 -19.32 6.62
CA VAL A 261 12.05 -20.11 5.39
C VAL A 261 10.66 -20.09 4.79
N GLU A 262 9.60 -20.34 5.57
CA GLU A 262 8.22 -20.24 5.11
C GLU A 262 7.91 -18.84 4.54
N TRP A 263 8.46 -17.80 5.18
CA TRP A 263 8.37 -16.43 4.69
C TRP A 263 9.05 -16.24 3.33
N LEU A 264 10.28 -16.72 3.17
CA LEU A 264 11.01 -16.64 1.89
C LEU A 264 10.35 -17.50 0.78
N GLU A 265 9.80 -18.66 1.12
CA GLU A 265 9.03 -19.52 0.20
C GLU A 265 7.75 -18.82 -0.26
N MET A 266 7.04 -18.13 0.65
CA MET A 266 5.87 -17.30 0.31
C MET A 266 6.25 -16.16 -0.65
N LEU A 267 7.40 -15.52 -0.46
CA LEU A 267 7.93 -14.50 -1.37
C LEU A 267 8.45 -15.10 -2.68
N GLY A 268 8.60 -16.42 -2.77
CA GLY A 268 9.18 -17.11 -3.93
C GLY A 268 10.68 -16.89 -4.08
N LYS A 269 11.39 -16.48 -3.01
CA LYS A 269 12.83 -16.22 -3.01
C LYS A 269 13.67 -17.49 -2.84
N ILE A 270 13.13 -18.50 -2.17
CA ILE A 270 13.76 -19.82 -2.00
C ILE A 270 12.76 -20.94 -2.23
N ARG A 271 13.29 -22.17 -2.36
CA ARG A 271 12.50 -23.40 -2.38
C ARG A 271 13.28 -24.55 -1.74
N ARG A 272 12.56 -25.57 -1.28
CA ARG A 272 13.14 -26.83 -0.79
C ARG A 272 13.40 -27.81 -1.93
N GLU A 273 14.64 -28.24 -2.10
CA GLU A 273 15.05 -29.29 -3.03
C GLU A 273 15.86 -30.37 -2.29
N SER A 274 15.40 -31.62 -2.33
CA SER A 274 16.12 -32.76 -1.72
C SER A 274 16.50 -32.53 -0.23
N GLY A 275 15.67 -31.81 0.52
CA GLY A 275 15.91 -31.47 1.93
C GLY A 275 16.85 -30.27 2.16
N ARG A 276 17.23 -29.55 1.10
CA ARG A 276 18.06 -28.34 1.14
C ARG A 276 17.27 -27.12 0.67
N LEU A 277 17.64 -25.95 1.18
CA LEU A 277 17.14 -24.65 0.79
C LEU A 277 17.99 -24.13 -0.35
N VAL A 278 17.34 -23.76 -1.45
CA VAL A 278 17.99 -23.26 -2.67
C VAL A 278 17.34 -21.94 -3.05
N LEU A 279 18.17 -20.95 -3.42
CA LEU A 279 17.69 -19.68 -3.94
C LEU A 279 16.99 -19.90 -5.29
N VAL A 280 15.85 -19.25 -5.49
CA VAL A 280 15.14 -19.26 -6.78
C VAL A 280 15.75 -18.14 -7.62
N ASP A 281 16.39 -18.50 -8.73
CA ASP A 281 16.93 -17.50 -9.66
C ASP A 281 15.77 -16.62 -10.17
N GLU A 282 15.94 -15.30 -10.10
CA GLU A 282 15.03 -14.34 -10.72
C GLU A 282 15.34 -14.32 -12.23
N ASP A 283 14.40 -14.79 -13.06
CA ASP A 283 14.44 -14.70 -14.54
C ASP A 283 14.38 -13.23 -15.04
#